data_AF-A0A1G7XJE2-F1
#
_entry.id   AF-A0A1G7XJE2-F1
#
_cell.length_a   1.000
_cell.length_b   1.000
_cell.length_c   1.000
_cell.angle_alpha   90.00
_cell.angle_beta   90.00
_cell.angle_gamma   90.00
#
_symmetry.space_group_name_H-M   'P 1'
#
loop_
_entity.id
_entity.type
_entity.pdbx_description
1 polymer ?
#
loop_
_entity_poly.entity_id
_entity_poly.type
_entity_poly.pdbx_seq_one_letter_code
_entity_poly.pdbx_strand_id
1 'polypeptide(L)' 'MTTERERCKVTIYCPVCGERYVLRGTREKNGKVETGFKQCICSNKEKLHIRSEPI' A
#
# COMPACT_ATOMS: atom_id res chain seq x y z
N MET A 1 -21.06 -1.49 14.93
CA MET A 1 -19.68 -1.00 15.16
C MET A 1 -19.16 -0.45 13.84
N THR A 2 -19.22 0.86 13.66
CA THR A 2 -18.70 1.54 12.47
C THR A 2 -17.18 1.50 12.51
N THR A 3 -16.57 0.66 11.68
CA THR A 3 -15.12 0.69 11.46
C THR A 3 -14.82 1.96 10.68
N GLU A 4 -14.49 3.04 11.37
CA GLU A 4 -13.93 4.23 10.72
C GLU A 4 -12.67 3.81 9.97
N ARG A 5 -12.78 3.88 8.66
CA ARG A 5 -11.81 3.43 7.66
C ARG A 5 -11.38 4.67 6.93
N GLU A 6 -10.17 5.15 7.22
CA GLU A 6 -9.65 6.36 6.59
C GLU A 6 -9.11 6.00 5.21
N ARG A 7 -9.55 6.74 4.18
CA ARG A 7 -8.99 6.59 2.84
C ARG A 7 -7.60 7.20 2.82
N CYS A 8 -6.65 6.48 2.25
CA CYS A 8 -5.27 6.93 2.11
C CYS A 8 -4.73 6.66 0.72
N LYS A 9 -3.77 7.46 0.29
CA LYS A 9 -2.97 7.21 -0.89
C LYS A 9 -1.77 6.36 -0.47
N VAL A 10 -1.52 5.28 -1.19
CA VAL A 10 -0.41 4.37 -0.91
C VAL A 10 0.50 4.32 -2.12
N THR A 11 1.77 4.65 -1.88
CA THR A 11 2.83 4.55 -2.89
C THR A 11 3.70 3.35 -2.55
N ILE A 12 3.88 2.46 -3.51
CA ILE A 12 4.69 1.25 -3.38
C ILE A 12 5.81 1.32 -4.42
N TYR A 13 7.06 1.17 -3.98
CA TYR A 13 8.23 1.14 -4.84
C TYR A 13 8.96 -0.20 -4.70
N CYS A 14 9.28 -0.81 -5.84
CA CYS A 14 10.03 -2.05 -5.90
C CYS A 14 11.51 -1.77 -6.22
N PRO A 15 12.45 -2.04 -5.29
CA PRO A 15 13.87 -1.80 -5.54
C PRO A 15 14.50 -2.83 -6.48
N VAL A 16 13.83 -3.96 -6.76
CA VAL A 16 14.34 -5.03 -7.63
C VAL A 16 14.21 -4.66 -9.11
N CYS A 17 13.07 -4.11 -9.52
CA CYS A 17 12.81 -3.76 -10.92
C CYS A 17 12.57 -2.27 -11.15
N GLY A 18 12.52 -1.45 -10.10
CA GLY A 18 12.30 0.00 -10.18
C GLY A 18 10.84 0.44 -10.32
N GLU A 19 9.89 -0.50 -10.36
CA GLU A 19 8.47 -0.19 -10.57
C GLU A 19 7.86 0.57 -9.39
N ARG A 20 6.92 1.47 -9.72
CA ARG A 20 6.25 2.32 -8.74
C ARG A 20 4.74 2.32 -8.94
N TYR A 21 4.01 1.90 -7.92
CA TYR A 21 2.55 1.82 -7.89
C TYR A 21 1.98 2.91 -6.99
N VAL A 22 0.91 3.57 -7.44
CA VAL A 22 0.14 4.53 -6.63
C VAL A 22 -1.29 4.03 -6.55
N LEU A 23 -1.71 3.64 -5.36
CA LEU A 23 -2.99 2.98 -5.11
C LEU A 23 -3.81 3.79 -4.10
N ARG A 24 -5.11 3.58 -4.12
CA ARG A 24 -5.99 3.99 -3.03
C ARG A 24 -6.07 2.83 -2.03
N GLY A 25 -5.75 3.12 -0.78
CA GLY A 25 -5.84 2.18 0.33
C GLY A 25 -6.82 2.63 1.39
N THR A 26 -7.10 1.73 2.31
CA THR A 26 -7.85 2.02 3.53
C THR A 26 -6.95 1.78 4.73
N ARG A 27 -6.84 2.77 5.61
CA ARG A 27 -6.15 2.63 6.89
C ARG A 27 -7.16 2.27 7.97
N GLU A 28 -6.88 1.20 8.68
CA GLU A 28 -7.61 0.78 9.88
C GLU A 28 -7.06 1.48 11.13
N LYS A 29 -7.86 1.50 12.21
CA LYS A 29 -7.47 2.10 13.50
C LYS A 29 -6.20 1.49 14.13
N ASN A 30 -5.89 0.24 13.80
CA ASN A 30 -4.68 -0.46 14.25
C ASN A 30 -3.42 -0.03 13.46
N GLY A 31 -3.55 0.91 12.51
CA GLY A 31 -2.46 1.37 11.64
C GLY A 31 -2.21 0.48 10.42
N LYS A 32 -2.95 -0.63 10.25
CA LYS A 32 -2.86 -1.50 9.08
C LYS A 32 -3.43 -0.77 7.86
N VAL A 33 -2.75 -0.93 6.72
CA VAL A 33 -3.16 -0.35 5.45
C VAL A 33 -3.47 -1.46 4.47
N GLU A 34 -4.68 -1.45 3.91
CA GLU A 34 -5.16 -2.41 2.93
C GLU A 34 -5.29 -1.74 1.56
N THR A 35 -4.58 -2.28 0.55
CA THR A 35 -4.54 -1.74 -0.83
C THR A 35 -4.92 -2.75 -1.91
N GLY A 36 -5.07 -4.03 -1.54
CA GLY A 36 -5.22 -5.13 -2.51
C GLY A 36 -3.95 -5.47 -3.30
N PHE A 37 -2.83 -4.80 -3.05
CA PHE A 37 -1.55 -5.10 -3.71
C PHE A 37 -1.01 -6.46 -3.24
N LYS A 38 -0.77 -7.38 -4.16
CA LYS A 38 -0.29 -8.74 -3.85
C LYS A 38 1.21 -8.93 -4.12
N GLN A 39 1.70 -8.45 -5.25
CA GLN A 39 3.09 -8.61 -5.67
C GLN A 39 3.44 -7.61 -6.78
N CYS A 40 4.73 -7.32 -6.92
CA CYS A 40 5.24 -6.59 -8.07
C CYS A 40 5.22 -7.46 -9.33
N ILE A 41 5.22 -6.83 -10.50
CA ILE A 41 5.22 -7.53 -11.79
C ILE A 41 6.50 -8.35 -12.03
N CYS A 42 7.62 -7.99 -11.40
CA CYS A 42 8.84 -8.80 -11.39
C CYS A 42 8.77 -10.00 -10.44
N SER A 43 7.58 -10.33 -9.92
CA SER A 43 7.33 -11.37 -8.90
C SER A 43 7.96 -11.09 -7.54
N ASN A 44 8.53 -9.89 -7.32
CA ASN A 44 9.00 -9.51 -5.99
C ASN A 44 7.80 -9.29 -5.03
N LYS A 45 7.78 -10.07 -3.95
CA LYS A 45 6.76 -10.04 -2.89
C LYS A 45 7.27 -9.39 -1.60
N GLU A 46 8.59 -9.21 -1.50
CA GLU A 46 9.27 -8.77 -0.29
C GLU A 46 10.06 -7.49 -0.56
N LYS A 47 10.58 -6.85 0.49
CA LYS A 47 11.46 -5.67 0.36
C LYS A 47 10.85 -4.52 -0.46
N LEU A 48 9.53 -4.38 -0.43
CA LEU A 48 8.82 -3.28 -1.08
C LEU A 48 8.85 -2.06 -0.15
N HIS A 49 9.15 -0.89 -0.71
CA HIS A 49 9.08 0.36 0.02
C HIS A 49 7.64 0.90 -0.08
N ILE A 50 6.93 0.94 1.04
CA ILE A 50 5.52 1.33 1.11
C ILE A 50 5.38 2.61 1.93
N ARG A 51 4.76 3.64 1.34
CA ARG A 51 4.42 4.91 2.01
C ARG A 51 2.92 5.14 1.91
N SER A 52 2.28 5.51 3.02
CA SER A 52 0.86 5.89 3.05
C SER A 52 0.68 7.32 3.55
N GLU A 53 -0.22 8.06 2.89
CA GLU A 53 -0.56 9.44 3.20
C GLU A 53 -2.10 9.58 3.26
N PRO A 54 -2.67 10.28 4.25
CA PRO A 54 -4.11 10.54 4.29
C PRO A 54 -4.54 11.37 3.07
N ILE A 55 -5.78 11.16 2.60
CA ILE A 55 -6.41 11.92 1.50
C ILE A 55 -7.39 12.93 2.09
#